data_AF-A0A7K0CJS6-F1
#
_entry.id   AF-A0A7K0CJS6-F1
#
_cell.length_a   1.000
_cell.length_b   1.000
_cell.length_c   1.000
_cell.angle_alpha   90.00
_cell.angle_beta   90.00
_cell.angle_gamma   90.00
#
_symmetry.space_group_name_H-M   'P 1'
#
loop_
_entity.id
_entity.type
_entity.pdbx_description
1 polymer ?
#
loop_
_entity_poly.entity_id
_entity_poly.type
_entity_poly.pdbx_seq_one_letter_code
_entity_poly.pdbx_strand_id
1 'polypeptide(L)' 'MGTEVLSLRIDGALLDRLRSHAARRGMSVQDYVVHAMVRDDFDQRFQAAVESTERLYEAS' A
#
# COMPACT_ATOMS: atom_id res chain seq x y z
N MET A 1 2.07 -8.78 -24.70
CA MET A 1 2.14 -8.30 -23.30
C MET A 1 0.72 -7.91 -22.90
N GLY A 2 0.16 -8.54 -21.87
CA GLY A 2 -1.23 -8.30 -21.44
C GLY A 2 -1.28 -7.27 -20.32
N THR A 3 -2.26 -6.36 -20.38
CA THR A 3 -2.62 -5.50 -19.26
C THR A 3 -3.77 -6.16 -18.50
N GLU A 4 -3.65 -6.27 -17.18
CA GLU A 4 -4.72 -6.75 -16.31
C GLU A 4 -5.42 -5.56 -15.63
N VAL A 5 -6.72 -5.65 -15.42
CA VAL A 5 -7.54 -4.59 -14.81
C VAL A 5 -8.05 -5.08 -13.45
N LEU A 6 -7.77 -4.30 -12.41
CA LEU A 6 -8.33 -4.51 -11.07
C LEU A 6 -9.57 -3.63 -10.88
N SER A 7 -10.75 -4.25 -10.74
CA SER A 7 -11.99 -3.55 -10.42
C SER A 7 -12.38 -3.79 -8.95
N LEU A 8 -12.62 -2.72 -8.19
CA LEU A 8 -12.98 -2.77 -6.78
C LEU A 8 -14.33 -2.10 -6.53
N ARG A 9 -15.15 -2.70 -5.67
CA ARG A 9 -16.34 -2.05 -5.09
C ARG A 9 -16.00 -1.55 -3.70
N ILE A 10 -16.13 -0.26 -3.49
CA ILE A 10 -15.86 0.40 -2.21
C ILE A 10 -16.97 1.41 -1.92
N ASP A 11 -17.10 1.75 -0.64
CA ASP A 11 -17.98 2.83 -0.20
C ASP A 11 -17.63 4.17 -0.87
N GLY A 12 -18.66 4.97 -1.18
CA GLY A 12 -18.51 6.25 -1.88
C GLY A 12 -17.70 7.26 -1.07
N ALA A 13 -17.92 7.33 0.25
CA ALA A 13 -17.17 8.25 1.11
C ALA A 13 -15.70 7.83 1.24
N LEU A 14 -15.41 6.53 1.19
CA LEU A 14 -14.03 6.04 1.09
C LEU A 14 -13.38 6.49 -0.22
N LEU A 15 -14.08 6.38 -1.35
CA LEU A 15 -13.56 6.85 -2.65
C LEU A 15 -13.27 8.36 -2.64
N ASP A 16 -14.15 9.18 -2.06
CA ASP A 16 -13.95 10.63 -1.96
C ASP A 16 -12.75 10.99 -1.08
N ARG A 17 -12.55 10.24 0.02
CA ARG A 17 -11.34 10.37 0.83
C ARG A 17 -10.09 10.02 0.01
N LEU A 18 -10.09 8.91 -0.73
CA LEU A 18 -8.94 8.53 -1.57
C LEU A 18 -8.61 9.61 -2.60
N ARG A 19 -9.63 10.14 -3.30
CA ARG A 19 -9.47 11.26 -4.24
C ARG A 19 -8.86 12.50 -3.58
N SER A 20 -9.33 12.85 -2.39
CA SER A 20 -8.82 14.01 -1.63
C SER A 20 -7.35 13.83 -1.21
N HIS A 21 -6.92 12.61 -0.90
CA HIS A 21 -5.51 12.33 -0.57
C HIS A 21 -4.62 12.30 -1.81
N ALA A 22 -5.13 11.77 -2.93
CA ALA A 22 -4.45 11.77 -4.22
C ALA A 22 -4.21 13.21 -4.71
N ALA A 23 -5.24 14.06 -4.66
CA ALA A 23 -5.16 15.46 -5.05
C ALA A 23 -4.13 16.25 -4.22
N ARG A 24 -4.08 16.03 -2.89
CA ARG A 24 -3.07 16.63 -2.01
C ARG A 24 -1.63 16.26 -2.36
N ARG A 25 -1.43 15.14 -3.07
CA ARG A 25 -0.11 14.68 -3.54
C ARG A 25 0.13 14.96 -5.03
N GLY A 26 -0.81 15.62 -5.71
CA GLY A 26 -0.73 15.85 -7.16
C GLY A 26 -0.79 14.56 -7.98
N MET A 27 -1.44 13.51 -7.47
CA MET A 27 -1.51 12.19 -8.11
C MET A 27 -2.94 11.87 -8.58
N SER A 28 -3.06 11.00 -9.59
CA SER A 28 -4.35 10.40 -9.91
C SER A 28 -4.80 9.48 -8.77
N VAL A 29 -6.12 9.28 -8.63
CA VAL A 29 -6.63 8.35 -7.61
C VAL A 29 -6.14 6.92 -7.85
N GLN A 30 -5.89 6.54 -9.11
CA GLN A 30 -5.37 5.22 -9.47
C GLN A 30 -3.93 5.07 -8.99
N ASP A 31 -3.05 6.01 -9.33
CA ASP A 31 -1.65 5.98 -8.90
C ASP A 31 -1.53 6.03 -7.38
N TYR A 32 -2.41 6.79 -6.73
CA TYR A 32 -2.47 6.86 -5.28
C TYR A 32 -2.83 5.51 -4.65
N VAL A 33 -3.82 4.80 -5.19
CA VAL A 33 -4.23 3.48 -4.70
C VAL A 33 -3.12 2.45 -4.93
N VAL A 34 -2.52 2.42 -6.12
CA VAL A 34 -1.39 1.52 -6.42
C VAL A 34 -0.24 1.78 -5.46
N HIS A 35 0.13 3.05 -5.24
CA HIS A 35 1.20 3.41 -4.31
C HIS A 35 0.85 3.04 -2.86
N ALA A 36 -0.42 3.16 -2.44
CA ALA A 36 -0.85 2.76 -1.11
C ALA A 36 -0.74 1.24 -0.92
N MET A 37 -1.12 0.44 -1.91
CA MET A 37 -0.99 -1.04 -1.87
C MET A 37 0.47 -1.48 -1.82
N VAL A 38 1.34 -0.87 -2.64
CA VAL A 38 2.78 -1.16 -2.63
C VAL A 38 3.41 -0.82 -1.29
N ARG A 39 3.00 0.31 -0.68
CA ARG A 39 3.52 0.73 0.62
C ARG A 39 3.12 -0.23 1.73
N ASP A 40 1.86 -0.69 1.75
CA ASP A 40 1.39 -1.65 2.76
C ASP A 40 2.15 -2.98 2.67
N ASP A 41 2.34 -3.51 1.46
CA ASP A 41 3.13 -4.73 1.20
C ASP A 41 4.61 -4.56 1.62
N PHE A 42 5.20 -3.38 1.36
CA PHE A 42 6.55 -3.07 1.82
C PHE A 42 6.65 -3.01 3.34
N ASP A 43 5.73 -2.29 4.00
CA ASP A 43 5.73 -2.12 5.45
C ASP A 43 5.57 -3.48 6.17
N GLN A 44 4.71 -4.37 5.67
CA GLN A 44 4.58 -5.74 6.18
C GLN A 44 5.87 -6.56 6.03
N ARG A 45 6.49 -6.52 4.85
CA ARG A 45 7.76 -7.22 4.61
C ARG A 45 8.89 -6.68 5.48
N PHE A 46 8.91 -5.36 5.68
CA PHE A 46 9.90 -4.70 6.51
C PHE A 46 9.79 -5.15 7.97
N GLN A 47 8.57 -5.16 8.53
CA GLN A 47 8.35 -5.64 9.90
C GLN A 47 8.78 -7.10 10.09
N ALA A 48 8.39 -7.98 9.16
CA ALA A 48 8.80 -9.38 9.20
C ALA A 48 10.33 -9.56 9.17
N ALA A 49 11.04 -8.73 8.41
CA ALA A 49 12.50 -8.74 8.36
C ALA A 49 13.13 -8.28 9.68
N VAL A 50 12.60 -7.22 10.29
CA VAL A 50 13.03 -6.72 11.62
C VAL A 50 12.85 -7.81 12.68
N GLU A 51 11.65 -8.40 12.78
CA GLU A 51 11.35 -9.47 13.74
C GLU A 51 12.26 -10.70 13.56
N SER A 52 12.64 -11.03 12.32
CA SER A 52 13.57 -12.13 12.06
C SER A 52 14.99 -11.82 12.54
N THR A 53 15.40 -10.57 12.40
CA THR A 53 16.72 -10.09 12.78
C THR A 53 16.84 -10.03 14.30
N GLU A 54 15.82 -9.53 15.00
CA GLU A 54 15.76 -9.52 16.46
C GLU A 54 15.86 -10.94 17.04
N ARG A 55 15.10 -11.91 16.50
CA ARG A 55 15.20 -13.32 16.89
C ARG A 55 16.60 -13.91 16.72
N LEU A 56 17.34 -13.50 15.70
CA LEU A 56 18.70 -13.97 15.46
C LEU A 56 19.69 -13.40 16.48
N TYR A 57 19.49 -12.15 16.90
CA TYR A 57 20.29 -11.52 17.95
C TYR A 57 19.92 -12.00 19.36
N GLU A 58 18.66 -12.35 19.64
CA GLU A 58 18.23 -12.95 20.91
C GLU A 58 18.71 -14.41 21.08
N ALA A 59 18.96 -15.11 19.97
CA ALA A 59 19.47 -16.48 19.97
C ALA A 59 21.01 -16.58 20.07
N SER A 60 21.72 -15.45 20.13
CA SER A 60 23.19 -15.35 20.19
C SER A 60 23.66 -14.83 21.55
#